data_AF-A0A396NMG0-F1
#
_entry.id   AF-A0A396NMG0-F1
#
_cell.length_a   1.000
_cell.length_b   1.000
_cell.length_c   1.000
_cell.angle_alpha   90.00
_cell.angle_beta   90.00
_cell.angle_gamma   90.00
#
_symmetry.space_group_name_H-M   'P 1'
#
loop_
_entity.id
_entity.type
_entity.pdbx_description
1 polymer ?
#
loop_
_entity_poly.entity_id
_entity_poly.type
_entity_poly.pdbx_seq_one_letter_code
_entity_poly.pdbx_strand_id
1 'polypeptide(L)'
;MKKKFITLLLCAAVGIGALSGCGGNTPAKELPEDSVAADITVDKESLPPLSEDLQEIYEGAYKIYYQISFGTFDYDENATYEKDELTYYKITDPRFPTYEDFRTYLLQYFTEFFVDNSILSKDNLMFTKGEDGGLYYLGGGRGSNIFYAGHTFEIDKESEDEIGFEATAYYTNSNEAYKGDYFYTTPDNPEDYTTQKFLFVLWKEDAGWRFNTFHLFF
;
A
#
# COMPACT_ATOMS: atom_id res chain seq x y z
N MET A 1 -39.78 35.99 -45.36
CA MET A 1 -41.19 35.67 -45.67
C MET A 1 -41.88 35.25 -44.38
N LYS A 2 -43.04 35.86 -44.09
CA LYS A 2 -43.90 35.61 -42.92
C LYS A 2 -44.82 34.41 -43.20
N LYS A 3 -45.14 33.59 -42.18
CA LYS A 3 -46.51 33.17 -41.77
C LYS A 3 -46.43 32.15 -40.60
N LYS A 4 -46.84 32.56 -39.39
CA LYS A 4 -48.13 32.29 -38.67
C LYS A 4 -48.10 30.94 -37.92
N PHE A 5 -47.89 30.96 -36.59
CA PHE A 5 -48.88 30.96 -35.49
C PHE A 5 -49.89 29.80 -35.55
N ILE A 6 -49.89 28.96 -34.50
CA ILE A 6 -51.07 28.63 -33.67
C ILE A 6 -50.57 28.13 -32.30
N THR A 7 -51.06 28.79 -31.26
CA THR A 7 -50.98 28.45 -29.84
C THR A 7 -52.04 27.40 -29.52
N LEU A 8 -51.70 26.37 -28.75
CA LEU A 8 -52.68 25.67 -27.92
C LEU A 8 -52.11 25.55 -26.50
N LEU A 9 -52.68 26.35 -25.59
CA LEU A 9 -52.60 26.14 -24.16
C LEU A 9 -53.42 24.88 -23.83
N LEU A 10 -52.85 23.95 -23.06
CA LEU A 10 -53.62 23.18 -22.10
C LEU A 10 -52.81 23.08 -20.81
N CYS A 11 -53.26 23.77 -19.77
CA CYS A 11 -52.82 23.58 -18.41
C CYS A 11 -53.40 22.27 -17.88
N ALA A 12 -52.53 21.37 -17.42
CA ALA A 12 -52.87 20.41 -16.38
C ALA A 12 -51.64 20.28 -15.48
N ALA A 13 -51.81 20.74 -14.25
CA ALA A 13 -50.82 20.67 -13.19
C ALA A 13 -50.94 19.34 -12.43
N VAL A 14 -49.87 19.05 -11.70
CA VAL A 14 -49.71 18.14 -10.55
C VAL A 14 -49.22 16.72 -10.86
N GLY A 15 -47.98 16.47 -10.40
CA GLY A 15 -47.38 15.16 -10.28
C GLY A 15 -45.91 15.28 -9.88
N ILE A 16 -45.66 15.39 -8.57
CA ILE A 16 -44.35 15.50 -7.93
C ILE A 16 -43.45 14.31 -8.32
N GLY A 17 -42.22 14.61 -8.74
CA GLY A 17 -41.15 13.63 -8.93
C GLY A 17 -39.81 14.35 -9.00
N ALA A 18 -39.10 14.41 -7.86
CA ALA A 18 -37.75 14.93 -7.79
C ALA A 18 -36.83 14.08 -8.69
N LEU A 19 -36.26 14.69 -9.72
CA LEU A 19 -35.13 14.14 -10.45
C LEU A 19 -33.86 14.84 -9.96
N SER A 20 -33.32 14.30 -8.88
CA SER A 20 -31.91 14.46 -8.51
C SER A 20 -31.08 13.49 -9.35
N GLY A 21 -30.47 14.01 -10.42
CA GLY A 21 -29.26 13.45 -11.05
C GLY A 21 -28.19 14.54 -11.01
N CYS A 22 -26.90 14.31 -10.82
CA CYS A 22 -26.08 13.10 -10.81
C CYS A 22 -24.97 13.38 -9.78
N GLY A 23 -24.93 12.61 -8.69
CA GLY A 23 -23.81 12.57 -7.76
C GLY A 23 -23.39 11.12 -7.66
N GLY A 24 -22.53 10.68 -8.57
CA GLY A 24 -21.95 9.34 -8.54
C GLY A 24 -20.88 9.28 -7.46
N ASN A 25 -21.28 9.17 -6.20
CA ASN A 25 -20.40 8.65 -5.16
C ASN A 25 -20.31 7.15 -5.39
N THR A 26 -19.26 6.69 -6.06
CA THR A 26 -18.81 5.31 -5.91
C THR A 26 -18.40 5.16 -4.45
N PRO A 27 -19.02 4.28 -3.64
CA PRO A 27 -18.53 4.01 -2.30
C PRO A 27 -17.13 3.41 -2.44
N ALA A 28 -16.17 3.92 -1.67
CA ALA A 28 -14.93 3.22 -1.44
C ALA A 28 -15.30 1.79 -1.00
N LYS A 29 -14.81 0.80 -1.75
CA LYS A 29 -15.03 -0.61 -1.44
C LYS A 29 -14.40 -0.86 -0.06
N GLU A 30 -15.22 -1.18 0.94
CA GLU A 30 -14.73 -1.56 2.27
C GLU A 30 -13.73 -2.71 2.15
N LEU A 31 -12.61 -2.55 2.87
CA LEU A 31 -11.53 -3.54 2.95
C LEU A 31 -12.09 -4.84 3.53
N PRO A 32 -11.76 -6.02 2.96
CA PRO A 32 -12.08 -7.28 3.61
C PRO A 32 -11.31 -7.39 4.92
N GLU A 33 -12.02 -7.50 6.04
CA GLU A 33 -11.42 -7.55 7.39
C GLU A 33 -10.59 -8.82 7.67
N ASP A 34 -10.69 -9.85 6.83
CA ASP A 34 -10.10 -11.18 7.10
C ASP A 34 -9.03 -11.57 6.06
N SER A 35 -8.09 -10.66 5.88
CA SER A 35 -6.99 -10.78 4.94
C SER A 35 -5.76 -11.29 5.70
N VAL A 36 -5.34 -12.53 5.47
CA VAL A 36 -4.14 -13.18 6.05
C VAL A 36 -2.85 -12.52 5.55
N ALA A 37 -2.68 -11.23 5.84
CA ALA A 37 -1.34 -10.70 6.05
C ALA A 37 -0.76 -11.48 7.24
N ALA A 38 0.56 -11.72 7.24
CA ALA A 38 1.21 -12.24 8.44
C ALA A 38 0.70 -11.45 9.67
N ASP A 39 0.46 -12.15 10.79
CA ASP A 39 -0.03 -11.60 12.06
C ASP A 39 1.02 -10.64 12.65
N ILE A 40 1.24 -9.55 11.95
CA ILE A 40 2.22 -8.51 12.24
C ILE A 40 1.44 -7.48 13.03
N THR A 41 1.62 -7.55 14.34
CA THR A 41 1.21 -6.49 15.25
C THR A 41 2.14 -5.31 15.05
N VAL A 42 1.58 -4.16 14.68
CA VAL A 42 2.30 -2.89 14.61
C VAL A 42 2.09 -2.16 15.93
N ASP A 43 3.17 -1.90 16.67
CA ASP A 43 3.09 -1.17 17.93
C ASP A 43 2.64 0.27 17.67
N LYS A 44 1.74 0.81 18.49
CA LYS A 44 1.20 2.16 18.31
C LYS A 44 2.33 3.21 18.33
N GLU A 45 3.31 3.00 19.19
CA GLU A 45 4.48 3.83 19.37
C GLU A 45 5.43 3.79 18.16
N SER A 46 5.33 2.76 17.32
CA SER A 46 6.12 2.59 16.10
C SER A 46 5.53 3.28 14.88
N LEU A 47 4.39 3.94 15.00
CA LEU A 47 3.71 4.59 13.88
C LEU A 47 4.27 6.00 13.62
N PRO A 48 4.25 6.47 12.37
CA PRO A 48 4.60 7.85 12.07
C PRO A 48 3.59 8.81 12.72
N PRO A 49 4.00 10.04 13.05
CA PRO A 49 3.18 11.04 13.74
C PRO A 49 2.12 11.68 12.81
N LEU A 50 1.36 10.86 12.10
CA LEU A 50 0.28 11.25 11.19
C LEU A 50 -1.08 11.21 11.90
N SER A 51 -2.13 11.72 11.25
CA SER A 51 -3.51 11.53 11.71
C SER A 51 -3.90 10.04 11.73
N GLU A 52 -4.90 9.67 12.53
CA GLU A 52 -5.35 8.27 12.68
C GLU A 52 -5.65 7.60 11.33
N ASP A 53 -6.45 8.25 10.47
CA ASP A 53 -6.75 7.73 9.12
C ASP A 53 -5.48 7.46 8.26
N LEU A 54 -4.44 8.28 8.41
CA LEU A 54 -3.19 8.12 7.68
C LEU A 54 -2.30 7.04 8.30
N GLN A 55 -2.39 6.84 9.61
CA GLN A 55 -1.75 5.72 10.30
C GLN A 55 -2.36 4.39 9.86
N GLU A 56 -3.67 4.30 9.65
CA GLU A 56 -4.32 3.12 9.09
C GLU A 56 -3.81 2.81 7.67
N ILE A 57 -3.64 3.84 6.83
CA ILE A 57 -3.04 3.67 5.49
C ILE A 57 -1.58 3.19 5.61
N TYR A 58 -0.80 3.75 6.53
CA TYR A 58 0.58 3.30 6.81
C TYR A 58 0.62 1.85 7.25
N GLU A 59 -0.23 1.43 8.19
CA GLU A 59 -0.28 0.05 8.67
C GLU A 59 -0.63 -0.93 7.56
N GLY A 60 -1.61 -0.60 6.72
CA GLY A 60 -1.98 -1.43 5.57
C GLY A 60 -0.83 -1.54 4.55
N ALA A 61 -0.21 -0.40 4.20
CA ALA A 61 0.96 -0.35 3.33
C ALA A 61 2.12 -1.17 3.89
N TYR A 62 2.41 -1.03 5.18
CA TYR A 62 3.46 -1.73 5.90
C TYR A 62 3.24 -3.25 5.86
N LYS A 63 2.04 -3.73 6.19
CA LYS A 63 1.73 -5.16 6.24
C LYS A 63 1.91 -5.83 4.88
N ILE A 64 1.36 -5.24 3.81
CA ILE A 64 1.50 -5.84 2.47
C ILE A 64 2.93 -5.73 1.94
N TYR A 65 3.61 -4.60 2.16
CA TYR A 65 4.99 -4.41 1.70
C TYR A 65 5.97 -5.30 2.47
N TYR A 66 5.71 -5.56 3.75
CA TYR A 66 6.42 -6.58 4.53
C TYR A 66 6.21 -7.98 3.96
N GLN A 67 4.96 -8.37 3.68
CA GLN A 67 4.67 -9.68 3.10
C GLN A 67 5.38 -9.87 1.75
N ILE A 68 5.44 -8.82 0.93
CA ILE A 68 6.19 -8.79 -0.34
C ILE A 68 7.70 -8.95 -0.13
N SER A 69 8.26 -8.25 0.86
CA SER A 69 9.73 -8.12 0.99
C SER A 69 10.38 -9.23 1.80
N PHE A 70 9.72 -9.65 2.87
CA PHE A 70 10.27 -10.55 3.88
C PHE A 70 9.39 -11.78 4.14
N GLY A 71 8.09 -11.68 3.84
CA GLY A 71 7.15 -12.76 4.04
C GLY A 71 7.14 -13.81 2.93
N THR A 72 6.14 -14.67 3.01
CA THR A 72 5.77 -15.62 1.96
C THR A 72 4.30 -15.45 1.62
N PHE A 73 3.93 -15.83 0.41
CA PHE A 73 2.53 -15.99 0.01
C PHE A 73 2.18 -17.47 0.04
N ASP A 74 0.92 -17.79 0.31
CA ASP A 74 0.41 -19.14 0.10
C ASP A 74 0.35 -19.44 -1.40
N TYR A 75 0.70 -20.67 -1.77
CA TYR A 75 0.86 -21.05 -3.17
C TYR A 75 0.69 -22.54 -3.41
N ASP A 76 0.43 -22.88 -4.68
CA ASP A 76 0.42 -24.25 -5.17
C ASP A 76 1.79 -24.60 -5.78
N GLU A 77 2.53 -25.47 -5.10
CA GLU A 77 3.84 -25.97 -5.54
C GLU A 77 3.79 -26.74 -6.87
N ASN A 78 2.61 -27.23 -7.27
CA ASN A 78 2.41 -28.00 -8.50
C ASN A 78 1.93 -27.13 -9.67
N ALA A 79 1.52 -25.89 -9.42
CA ALA A 79 1.08 -24.94 -10.43
C ALA A 79 2.19 -23.94 -10.74
N THR A 80 3.09 -24.33 -11.65
CA THR A 80 4.26 -23.52 -12.01
C THR A 80 4.08 -22.74 -13.32
N TYR A 81 4.87 -21.68 -13.47
CA TYR A 81 5.01 -20.91 -14.70
C TYR A 81 6.49 -20.59 -14.93
N GLU A 82 7.02 -21.05 -16.06
CA GLU A 82 8.42 -20.85 -16.44
C GLU A 82 8.56 -19.58 -17.28
N LYS A 83 9.42 -18.67 -16.85
CA LYS A 83 9.71 -17.42 -17.57
C LYS A 83 11.13 -16.98 -17.30
N ASP A 84 11.87 -16.64 -18.37
CA ASP A 84 13.24 -16.12 -18.27
C ASP A 84 14.18 -16.97 -17.39
N GLU A 85 14.11 -18.30 -17.56
CA GLU A 85 14.87 -19.30 -16.78
C GLU A 85 14.51 -19.39 -15.28
N LEU A 86 13.42 -18.76 -14.87
CA LEU A 86 12.88 -18.81 -13.51
C LEU A 86 11.57 -19.59 -13.45
N THR A 87 11.45 -20.43 -12.42
CA THR A 87 10.22 -21.13 -12.07
C THR A 87 9.43 -20.30 -11.05
N TYR A 88 8.25 -19.84 -11.45
CA TYR A 88 7.31 -19.18 -10.56
C TYR A 88 6.21 -20.14 -10.12
N TYR A 89 5.63 -19.92 -8.95
CA TYR A 89 4.53 -20.70 -8.40
C TYR A 89 3.26 -19.86 -8.33
N LYS A 90 2.10 -20.48 -8.55
CA LYS A 90 0.82 -19.76 -8.52
C LYS A 90 0.43 -19.43 -7.08
N ILE A 91 0.19 -18.16 -6.79
CA ILE A 91 -0.34 -17.72 -5.49
C ILE A 91 -1.78 -18.24 -5.33
N THR A 92 -2.09 -18.79 -4.15
CA THR A 92 -3.41 -19.29 -3.76
C THR A 92 -4.09 -18.41 -2.72
N ASP A 93 -3.47 -17.29 -2.35
CA ASP A 93 -4.06 -16.29 -1.48
C ASP A 93 -5.39 -15.79 -2.06
N PRO A 94 -6.52 -15.96 -1.35
CA PRO A 94 -7.85 -15.63 -1.88
C PRO A 94 -8.04 -14.12 -2.11
N ARG A 95 -7.17 -13.27 -1.57
CA ARG A 95 -7.16 -11.83 -1.85
C ARG A 95 -6.68 -11.53 -3.26
N PHE A 96 -5.84 -12.40 -3.83
CA PHE A 96 -5.10 -12.16 -5.06
C PHE A 96 -5.32 -13.28 -6.11
N PRO A 97 -6.58 -13.58 -6.48
CA PRO A 97 -6.86 -14.66 -7.42
C PRO A 97 -6.31 -14.36 -8.83
N THR A 98 -6.12 -13.09 -9.17
CA THR A 98 -5.47 -12.66 -10.41
C THR A 98 -4.36 -11.64 -10.14
N TYR A 99 -3.47 -11.48 -11.13
CA TYR A 99 -2.46 -10.42 -11.10
C TYR A 99 -3.07 -9.01 -10.98
N GLU A 100 -4.23 -8.79 -11.62
CA GLU A 100 -4.92 -7.50 -11.58
C GLU A 100 -5.57 -7.23 -10.23
N ASP A 101 -6.04 -8.25 -9.52
CA ASP A 101 -6.57 -8.10 -8.17
C ASP A 101 -5.48 -7.68 -7.19
N PHE A 102 -4.26 -8.25 -7.32
CA PHE A 102 -3.11 -7.82 -6.54
C PHE A 102 -2.69 -6.39 -6.86
N ARG A 103 -2.60 -6.03 -8.14
CA ARG A 103 -2.32 -4.64 -8.54
C ARG A 103 -3.38 -3.68 -7.97
N THR A 104 -4.66 -4.02 -8.10
CA THR A 104 -5.77 -3.22 -7.56
C THR A 104 -5.68 -3.08 -6.05
N TYR A 105 -5.30 -4.15 -5.35
CA TYR A 105 -5.12 -4.12 -3.91
C TYR A 105 -4.00 -3.17 -3.49
N LEU A 106 -2.85 -3.20 -4.19
CA LEU A 106 -1.71 -2.31 -3.92
C LEU A 106 -2.07 -0.83 -4.14
N LEU A 107 -2.90 -0.52 -5.14
CA LEU A 107 -3.35 0.85 -5.45
C LEU A 107 -4.26 1.46 -4.36
N GLN A 108 -4.64 0.70 -3.34
CA GLN A 108 -5.29 1.25 -2.14
C GLN A 108 -4.30 1.95 -1.21
N TYR A 109 -3.02 1.61 -1.29
CA TYR A 109 -1.97 2.09 -0.39
C TYR A 109 -0.88 2.88 -1.12
N PHE A 110 -0.61 2.56 -2.37
CA PHE A 110 0.51 3.10 -3.15
C PHE A 110 0.03 3.82 -4.41
N THR A 111 0.80 4.80 -4.87
CA THR A 111 0.52 5.45 -6.17
C THR A 111 0.73 4.46 -7.31
N GLU A 112 0.05 4.66 -8.43
CA GLU A 112 0.27 3.87 -9.65
C GLU A 112 1.74 3.88 -10.07
N PHE A 113 2.39 5.06 -9.96
CA PHE A 113 3.80 5.21 -10.21
C PHE A 113 4.66 4.27 -9.34
N PHE A 114 4.42 4.23 -8.02
CA PHE A 114 5.21 3.38 -7.13
C PHE A 114 4.95 1.89 -7.38
N VAL A 115 3.70 1.49 -7.61
CA VAL A 115 3.34 0.10 -7.93
C VAL A 115 4.05 -0.37 -9.19
N ASP A 116 3.93 0.38 -10.30
CA ASP A 116 4.43 -0.07 -11.60
C ASP A 116 5.95 0.09 -11.76
N ASN A 117 6.59 0.98 -10.99
CA ASN A 117 8.04 1.23 -11.11
C ASN A 117 8.86 0.62 -9.96
N SER A 118 8.23 0.14 -8.88
CA SER A 118 8.93 -0.48 -7.76
C SER A 118 8.46 -1.90 -7.48
N ILE A 119 7.19 -2.10 -7.13
CA ILE A 119 6.68 -3.41 -6.68
C ILE A 119 6.52 -4.38 -7.85
N LEU A 120 5.86 -3.94 -8.91
CA LEU A 120 5.55 -4.70 -10.12
C LEU A 120 6.41 -4.28 -11.32
N SER A 121 7.55 -3.64 -11.04
CA SER A 121 8.46 -3.20 -12.08
C SER A 121 9.00 -4.37 -12.88
N LYS A 122 9.30 -4.14 -14.15
CA LYS A 122 9.92 -5.14 -15.04
C LYS A 122 11.25 -5.69 -14.50
N ASP A 123 11.95 -4.92 -13.68
CA ASP A 123 13.25 -5.27 -13.10
C ASP A 123 13.09 -6.00 -11.75
N ASN A 124 11.89 -5.98 -11.17
CA ASN A 124 11.54 -6.76 -10.00
C ASN A 124 11.00 -8.13 -10.42
N LEU A 125 11.84 -9.15 -10.31
CA LEU A 125 11.53 -10.51 -10.74
C LEU A 125 10.65 -11.28 -9.76
N MET A 126 10.16 -10.67 -8.67
CA MET A 126 9.44 -11.38 -7.62
C MET A 126 8.07 -11.89 -8.07
N PHE A 127 7.36 -11.12 -8.90
CA PHE A 127 6.01 -11.44 -9.37
C PHE A 127 5.90 -11.41 -10.88
N THR A 128 5.07 -12.28 -11.44
CA THR A 128 4.70 -12.26 -12.85
C THR A 128 3.24 -12.63 -13.04
N LYS A 129 2.67 -12.17 -14.15
CA LYS A 129 1.35 -12.61 -14.63
C LYS A 129 1.52 -13.90 -15.43
N GLY A 130 0.78 -14.95 -15.06
CA GLY A 130 0.70 -16.19 -15.84
C GLY A 130 -0.16 -16.02 -17.09
N GLU A 131 -0.07 -16.96 -18.03
CA GLU A 131 -0.91 -16.96 -19.25
C GLU A 131 -2.41 -17.05 -18.95
N ASP A 132 -2.77 -17.65 -17.81
CA ASP A 132 -4.15 -17.75 -17.30
C ASP A 132 -4.61 -16.46 -16.57
N GLY A 133 -3.76 -15.44 -16.49
CA GLY A 133 -4.02 -14.20 -15.76
C GLY A 133 -3.79 -14.28 -14.25
N GLY A 134 -3.39 -15.44 -13.72
CA GLY A 134 -3.07 -15.66 -12.31
C GLY A 134 -1.85 -14.86 -11.86
N LEU A 135 -1.78 -14.61 -10.54
CA LEU A 135 -0.58 -14.07 -9.91
C LEU A 135 0.40 -15.21 -9.61
N TYR A 136 1.61 -15.09 -10.12
CA TYR A 136 2.69 -16.02 -9.89
C TYR A 136 3.84 -15.31 -9.18
N TYR A 137 4.49 -16.00 -8.25
CA TYR A 137 5.58 -15.45 -7.44
C TYR A 137 6.78 -16.42 -7.43
N LEU A 138 7.98 -15.86 -7.39
CA LEU A 138 9.23 -16.63 -7.48
C LEU A 138 9.50 -17.47 -6.21
N GLY A 139 8.92 -17.05 -5.09
CA GLY A 139 9.21 -17.62 -3.79
C GLY A 139 10.46 -17.06 -3.13
N GLY A 140 10.64 -17.49 -1.88
CA GLY A 140 11.70 -16.98 -1.00
C GLY A 140 11.30 -15.73 -0.23
N GLY A 141 11.62 -15.71 1.07
CA GLY A 141 11.53 -14.54 1.91
C GLY A 141 12.94 -14.08 2.27
N ARG A 142 13.18 -12.76 2.30
CA ARG A 142 14.39 -12.22 2.91
C ARG A 142 14.18 -12.15 4.42
N GLY A 143 15.23 -12.41 5.20
CA GLY A 143 15.20 -12.08 6.63
C GLY A 143 15.25 -10.57 6.82
N SER A 144 14.68 -10.10 7.93
CA SER A 144 14.84 -8.72 8.38
C SER A 144 16.28 -8.48 8.88
N ASN A 145 16.64 -7.22 9.09
CA ASN A 145 17.91 -6.82 9.67
C ASN A 145 17.98 -7.10 11.18
N ILE A 146 18.68 -8.17 11.54
CA ILE A 146 18.88 -8.62 12.94
C ILE A 146 19.57 -7.61 13.87
N PHE A 147 20.17 -6.55 13.32
CA PHE A 147 20.82 -5.50 14.11
C PHE A 147 19.88 -4.33 14.42
N TYR A 148 18.68 -4.31 13.85
CA TYR A 148 17.70 -3.24 14.09
C TYR A 148 17.31 -3.16 15.57
N ALA A 149 17.34 -1.95 16.10
CA ALA A 149 17.10 -1.67 17.51
C ALA A 149 15.91 -0.75 17.76
N GLY A 150 15.45 -0.02 16.75
CA GLY A 150 14.40 0.98 16.91
C GLY A 150 14.44 2.04 15.82
N HIS A 151 13.48 2.95 15.85
CA HIS A 151 13.46 4.10 14.94
C HIS A 151 12.74 5.29 15.54
N THR A 152 12.96 6.47 14.98
CA THR A 152 12.12 7.64 15.23
C THR A 152 11.55 8.14 13.91
N PHE A 153 10.41 8.83 13.98
CA PHE A 153 9.82 9.52 12.85
C PHE A 153 9.82 11.03 13.05
N GLU A 154 10.03 11.76 11.96
CA GLU A 154 9.91 13.22 11.91
C GLU A 154 9.18 13.63 10.62
N ILE A 155 8.22 14.54 10.72
CA ILE A 155 7.58 15.14 9.53
C ILE A 155 8.56 16.15 8.94
N ASP A 156 8.91 15.95 7.67
CA ASP A 156 9.73 16.89 6.89
C ASP A 156 8.84 17.93 6.20
N LYS A 157 7.69 17.50 5.68
CA LYS A 157 6.77 18.34 4.90
C LYS A 157 5.33 17.92 5.08
N GLU A 158 4.44 18.89 5.22
CA GLU A 158 2.99 18.68 5.21
C GLU A 158 2.31 19.80 4.44
N SER A 159 1.48 19.42 3.47
CA SER A 159 0.75 20.33 2.59
C SER A 159 -0.58 19.70 2.17
N GLU A 160 -1.39 20.43 1.40
CA GLU A 160 -2.70 19.93 0.96
C GLU A 160 -2.61 18.69 0.07
N ASP A 161 -1.50 18.52 -0.67
CA ASP A 161 -1.35 17.49 -1.71
C ASP A 161 -0.19 16.52 -1.45
N GLU A 162 0.68 16.81 -0.49
CA GLU A 162 1.88 16.01 -0.20
C GLU A 162 2.22 16.03 1.30
N ILE A 163 2.52 14.85 1.84
CA ILE A 163 3.11 14.66 3.17
C ILE A 163 4.41 13.87 3.01
N GLY A 164 5.51 14.44 3.49
CA GLY A 164 6.82 13.82 3.57
C GLY A 164 7.24 13.64 5.01
N PHE A 165 7.68 12.45 5.38
CA PHE A 165 8.23 12.17 6.70
C PHE A 165 9.41 11.21 6.60
N GLU A 166 10.32 11.26 7.56
CA GLU A 166 11.55 10.47 7.56
C GLU A 166 11.58 9.54 8.77
N ALA A 167 11.96 8.28 8.55
CA ALA A 167 12.39 7.38 9.62
C ALA A 167 13.90 7.51 9.81
N THR A 168 14.35 7.74 11.04
CA THR A 168 15.73 7.45 11.44
C THR A 168 15.75 6.09 12.11
N ALA A 169 16.22 5.06 11.40
CA ALA A 169 16.39 3.72 11.94
C ALA A 169 17.74 3.59 12.66
N TYR A 170 17.76 2.90 13.79
CA TYR A 170 18.93 2.65 14.62
C TYR A 170 19.29 1.17 14.55
N TYR A 171 20.55 0.87 14.28
CA TYR A 171 21.10 -0.49 14.26
C TYR A 171 22.23 -0.59 15.28
N THR A 172 22.27 -1.64 16.09
CA THR A 172 23.33 -1.81 17.08
C THR A 172 24.71 -1.87 16.41
N ASN A 173 25.70 -1.16 16.96
CA ASN A 173 27.10 -1.25 16.53
C ASN A 173 27.78 -2.56 16.99
N SER A 174 27.05 -3.43 17.69
CA SER A 174 27.52 -4.74 18.11
C SER A 174 27.73 -5.69 16.92
N ASN A 175 28.62 -6.66 17.08
CA ASN A 175 28.75 -7.78 16.15
C ASN A 175 27.71 -8.89 16.42
N GLU A 176 26.82 -8.70 17.39
CA GLU A 176 25.70 -9.59 17.70
C GLU A 176 24.36 -8.93 17.33
N ALA A 177 23.36 -9.76 17.05
CA ALA A 177 21.98 -9.32 16.87
C ALA A 177 21.50 -8.47 18.06
N TYR A 178 20.65 -7.49 17.80
CA TYR A 178 20.01 -6.72 18.86
C TYR A 178 19.07 -7.65 19.65
N LYS A 179 19.15 -7.56 20.98
CA LYS A 179 18.40 -8.43 21.92
C LYS A 179 17.55 -7.63 22.92
N GLY A 180 17.55 -6.30 22.80
CA GLY A 180 16.73 -5.42 23.63
C GLY A 180 15.31 -5.29 23.08
N ASP A 181 14.46 -4.60 23.85
CA ASP A 181 13.17 -4.17 23.36
C ASP A 181 13.36 -3.05 22.33
N TYR A 182 12.60 -3.08 21.24
CA TYR A 182 12.67 -2.01 20.25
C TYR A 182 12.24 -0.68 20.85
N PHE A 183 12.95 0.39 20.49
CA PHE A 183 12.63 1.74 20.95
C PHE A 183 12.11 2.62 19.82
N TYR A 184 11.20 3.53 20.16
CA TYR A 184 10.57 4.44 19.21
C TYR A 184 10.80 5.94 19.51
N THR A 185 11.78 6.20 20.36
CA THR A 185 12.25 7.54 20.74
C THR A 185 13.77 7.59 20.59
N THR A 186 14.36 8.79 20.48
CA THR A 186 15.81 8.92 20.45
C THR A 186 16.42 8.29 21.71
N PRO A 187 17.37 7.33 21.58
CA PRO A 187 17.98 6.70 22.74
C PRO A 187 18.91 7.67 23.47
N ASP A 188 19.11 7.47 24.78
CA ASP A 188 20.00 8.31 25.60
C ASP A 188 21.48 8.21 25.16
N ASN A 189 21.85 7.10 24.51
CA ASN A 189 23.18 6.73 24.05
C ASN A 189 23.21 6.51 22.52
N PRO A 190 22.93 7.53 21.70
CA PRO A 190 22.82 7.38 20.25
C PRO A 190 24.10 6.89 19.56
N GLU A 191 25.27 7.11 20.18
CA GLU A 191 26.58 6.66 19.69
C GLU A 191 26.75 5.13 19.67
N ASP A 192 25.93 4.39 20.42
CA ASP A 192 25.93 2.92 20.42
C ASP A 192 25.28 2.31 19.17
N TYR A 193 24.72 3.16 18.30
CA TYR A 193 23.98 2.77 17.12
C TYR A 193 24.52 3.44 15.86
N THR A 194 24.48 2.71 14.75
CA THR A 194 24.56 3.29 13.41
C THR A 194 23.15 3.70 13.00
N THR A 195 23.01 4.89 12.43
CA THR A 195 21.72 5.40 11.95
C THR A 195 21.63 5.39 10.44
N GLN A 196 20.45 5.11 9.92
CA GLN A 196 20.10 5.30 8.52
C GLN A 196 18.75 5.99 8.40
N LYS A 197 18.65 6.89 7.42
CA LYS A 197 17.45 7.69 7.15
C LYS A 197 16.68 7.13 5.95
N PHE A 198 15.35 7.08 6.08
CA PHE A 198 14.44 6.57 5.04
C PHE A 198 13.29 7.54 4.85
N LEU A 199 13.12 8.01 3.61
CA LEU A 199 12.08 8.99 3.26
C LEU A 199 10.78 8.27 2.88
N PHE A 200 9.67 8.72 3.46
CA PHE A 200 8.33 8.31 3.09
C PHE A 200 7.60 9.51 2.49
N VAL A 201 6.86 9.27 1.41
CA VAL A 201 6.11 10.32 0.71
C VAL A 201 4.71 9.82 0.41
N LEU A 202 3.72 10.54 0.92
CA LEU A 202 2.31 10.40 0.60
C LEU A 202 1.92 11.51 -0.38
N TRP A 203 1.22 11.15 -1.45
CA TRP A 203 0.56 12.08 -2.37
C TRP A 203 -0.94 11.95 -2.24
N LYS A 204 -1.64 13.07 -2.35
CA LYS A 204 -3.09 13.09 -2.41
C LYS A 204 -3.55 12.87 -3.85
N GLU A 205 -4.17 11.73 -4.09
CA GLU A 205 -4.83 11.41 -5.34
C GLU A 205 -6.34 11.62 -5.21
N ASP A 206 -7.08 11.55 -6.33
CA ASP A 206 -8.55 11.68 -6.33
C ASP A 206 -9.24 10.67 -5.39
N ALA A 207 -8.63 9.50 -5.21
CA ALA A 207 -9.11 8.42 -4.35
C ALA A 207 -8.57 8.47 -2.90
N GLY A 208 -7.86 9.55 -2.53
CA GLY A 208 -7.26 9.77 -1.22
C GLY A 208 -5.74 9.69 -1.21
N TRP A 209 -5.17 9.63 -0.01
CA TRP A 209 -3.72 9.59 0.18
C TRP A 209 -3.11 8.23 -0.19
N ARG A 210 -1.99 8.25 -0.92
CA ARG A 210 -1.25 7.05 -1.36
C ARG A 210 0.25 7.27 -1.24
N PHE A 211 0.98 6.23 -0.86
CA PHE A 211 2.43 6.27 -0.78
C PHE A 211 3.06 6.26 -2.17
N ASN A 212 3.77 7.33 -2.50
CA ASN A 212 4.64 7.41 -3.65
C ASN A 212 6.06 6.93 -3.34
N THR A 213 6.44 6.88 -2.07
CA THR A 213 7.71 6.33 -1.60
C THR A 213 7.49 5.63 -0.27
N PHE A 214 7.95 4.39 -0.16
CA PHE A 214 7.79 3.54 1.02
C PHE A 214 9.01 2.64 1.20
N HIS A 215 9.40 2.40 2.46
CA HIS A 215 10.54 1.57 2.81
C HIS A 215 10.24 0.64 3.98
N LEU A 216 10.97 -0.46 4.04
CA LEU A 216 11.22 -1.20 5.27
C LEU A 216 12.68 -0.96 5.65
N PHE A 217 12.93 -0.86 6.95
CA PHE A 217 14.22 -0.43 7.48
C PHE A 217 14.67 -1.26 8.68
N PHE A 218 14.16 -2.48 8.83
CA PHE A 218 14.47 -3.36 9.95
C PHE A 218 14.68 -4.80 9.49
#